data_AF-A0A094YYD9-F1
#
_entry.id   AF-A0A094YYD9-F1
#
_cell.length_a   1.000
_cell.length_b   1.000
_cell.length_c   1.000
_cell.angle_alpha   90.00
_cell.angle_beta   90.00
_cell.angle_gamma   90.00
#
_symmetry.space_group_name_H-M   'P 1'
#
loop_
_entity.id
_entity.type
_entity.pdbx_description
1 polymer ?
#
loop_
_entity_poly.entity_id
_entity_poly.type
_entity_poly.pdbx_seq_one_letter_code
_entity_poly.pdbx_strand_id
1 'polypeptide(L)'
;MKLYQALTQVTLNAQMVDDLAGFQIKPILEKPLNFDPTDLYHYIDTTLKAGSRHDENNLLFVTDAIFITENFNFKGTVFEAYAQSFEERVTLAHKIVADLNRHVSVNIDLAKHEFQLVFVD
;
A
#
# COMPACT_ATOMS: atom_id res chain seq x y z
N MET A 1 1.55 -11.11 -8.89
CA MET A 1 2.13 -9.76 -8.71
C MET A 1 2.20 -9.46 -7.21
N LYS A 2 3.05 -8.55 -6.72
CA LYS A 2 3.01 -8.10 -5.31
C LYS A 2 1.92 -7.04 -5.10
N LEU A 3 1.38 -6.90 -3.89
CA LEU A 3 0.34 -5.92 -3.61
C LEU A 3 0.79 -4.49 -3.95
N TYR A 4 2.01 -4.07 -3.57
CA TYR A 4 2.48 -2.73 -3.91
C TYR A 4 2.56 -2.47 -5.43
N GLN A 5 2.86 -3.51 -6.22
CA GLN A 5 2.87 -3.41 -7.70
C GLN A 5 1.44 -3.27 -8.23
N ALA A 6 0.49 -4.03 -7.68
CA ALA A 6 -0.92 -3.93 -8.03
C ALA A 6 -1.49 -2.52 -7.78
N LEU A 7 -1.11 -1.93 -6.64
CA LEU A 7 -1.57 -0.61 -6.22
C LEU A 7 -0.94 0.52 -7.03
N THR A 8 0.27 0.35 -7.58
CA THR A 8 1.00 1.45 -8.27
C THR A 8 0.95 1.36 -9.78
N GLN A 9 0.81 0.16 -10.34
CA GLN A 9 0.98 -0.08 -11.78
C GLN A 9 -0.35 -0.30 -12.50
N VAL A 10 -1.45 -0.50 -11.77
CA VAL A 10 -2.77 -0.69 -12.37
C VAL A 10 -3.58 0.59 -12.26
N THR A 11 -3.79 1.23 -13.41
CA THR A 11 -4.63 2.43 -13.54
C THR A 11 -5.88 2.09 -14.33
N LEU A 12 -6.97 2.81 -14.04
CA LEU A 12 -8.20 2.78 -14.81
C LEU A 12 -8.32 4.17 -15.49
N ASN A 13 -8.39 4.22 -16.82
CA ASN A 13 -8.48 5.49 -17.57
C ASN A 13 -7.38 6.52 -17.22
N ALA A 14 -6.15 6.06 -16.95
CA ALA A 14 -5.01 6.88 -16.49
C ALA A 14 -5.21 7.59 -15.14
N GLN A 15 -6.29 7.26 -14.42
CA GLN A 15 -6.53 7.67 -13.04
C GLN A 15 -6.31 6.46 -12.12
N MET A 16 -5.93 6.76 -10.90
CA MET A 16 -5.79 5.74 -9.87
C MET A 16 -7.18 5.25 -9.45
N VAL A 17 -7.24 3.98 -9.04
CA VAL A 17 -8.51 3.28 -8.86
C VAL A 17 -9.32 3.85 -7.69
N ASP A 18 -8.66 4.33 -6.64
CA ASP A 18 -9.29 4.96 -5.47
C ASP A 18 -9.75 6.40 -5.75
N ASP A 19 -9.16 7.07 -6.74
CA ASP A 19 -9.52 8.42 -7.19
C ASP A 19 -10.72 8.44 -8.17
N LEU A 20 -11.15 7.28 -8.67
CA LEU A 20 -12.26 7.18 -9.63
C LEU A 20 -13.61 7.11 -8.93
N ALA A 21 -14.42 8.15 -9.13
CA ALA A 21 -15.82 8.15 -8.73
C ALA A 21 -16.58 7.00 -9.41
N GLY A 22 -16.92 5.97 -8.64
CA GLY A 22 -17.74 4.83 -9.09
C GLY A 22 -17.04 3.48 -9.07
N PHE A 23 -15.72 3.42 -8.85
CA PHE A 23 -15.02 2.15 -8.62
C PHE A 23 -14.68 1.93 -7.14
N GLN A 24 -14.73 0.68 -6.68
CA GLN A 24 -14.36 0.30 -5.31
C GLN A 24 -13.24 -0.74 -5.31
N ILE A 25 -12.24 -0.55 -4.43
CA ILE A 25 -11.22 -1.58 -4.17
C ILE A 25 -11.85 -2.66 -3.29
N LYS A 26 -11.79 -3.91 -3.76
CA LYS A 26 -12.33 -5.07 -3.05
C LYS A 26 -11.26 -6.13 -2.81
N PRO A 27 -10.75 -6.27 -1.58
CA PRO A 27 -9.83 -7.35 -1.26
C PRO A 27 -10.59 -8.67 -1.12
N ILE A 28 -10.10 -9.72 -1.78
CA ILE A 28 -10.53 -11.11 -1.62
C ILE A 28 -9.39 -11.84 -0.91
N LEU A 29 -9.62 -12.16 0.36
CA LEU A 29 -8.58 -12.55 1.31
C LEU A 29 -8.75 -14.01 1.77
N GLU A 30 -7.68 -14.79 1.71
CA GLU A 30 -7.57 -16.06 2.45
C GLU A 30 -7.02 -15.86 3.87
N LYS A 31 -6.13 -14.86 4.03
CA LYS A 31 -5.56 -14.41 5.30
C LYS A 31 -5.85 -12.92 5.52
N PRO A 32 -6.09 -12.48 6.77
CA PRO A 32 -6.36 -11.08 7.07
C PRO A 32 -5.16 -10.20 6.72
N LEU A 33 -5.43 -8.96 6.31
CA LEU A 33 -4.43 -7.90 6.23
C LEU A 33 -4.25 -7.24 7.59
N ASN A 34 -3.08 -6.63 7.81
CA ASN A 34 -2.87 -5.77 8.97
C ASN A 34 -3.52 -4.40 8.77
N PHE A 35 -3.59 -3.93 7.51
CA PHE A 35 -4.13 -2.63 7.15
C PHE A 35 -5.07 -2.71 5.95
N ASP A 36 -6.01 -1.77 5.86
CA ASP A 36 -6.90 -1.68 4.72
C ASP A 36 -6.11 -1.33 3.45
N PRO A 37 -6.48 -1.89 2.28
CA PRO A 37 -5.80 -1.59 1.01
C PRO A 37 -5.74 -0.09 0.69
N THR A 38 -6.74 0.68 1.10
CA THR A 38 -6.78 2.14 0.93
C THR A 38 -5.69 2.85 1.74
N ASP A 39 -5.46 2.44 2.98
CA ASP A 39 -4.39 3.02 3.82
C ASP A 39 -3.00 2.71 3.24
N LEU A 40 -2.82 1.45 2.81
CA LEU A 40 -1.59 1.00 2.13
C LEU A 40 -1.37 1.74 0.81
N TYR A 41 -2.45 2.05 0.09
CA TYR A 41 -2.40 2.83 -1.14
C TYR A 41 -1.94 4.27 -0.88
N HIS A 42 -2.57 4.98 0.07
CA HIS A 42 -2.15 6.34 0.42
C HIS A 42 -0.71 6.39 0.92
N TYR A 43 -0.27 5.40 1.69
CA TYR A 43 1.12 5.27 2.09
C TYR A 43 2.07 5.16 0.89
N ILE A 44 1.72 4.35 -0.10
CA ILE A 44 2.50 4.24 -1.32
C ILE A 44 2.52 5.55 -2.10
N ASP A 45 1.41 6.28 -2.22
CA ASP A 45 1.40 7.60 -2.89
C ASP A 45 2.32 8.58 -2.16
N THR A 46 2.38 8.56 -0.82
CA THR A 46 3.28 9.48 -0.08
C THR A 46 4.77 9.17 -0.29
N THR A 47 5.12 7.92 -0.61
CA THR A 47 6.51 7.46 -0.72
C THR A 47 6.97 7.43 -2.17
N LEU A 48 6.16 6.88 -3.09
CA LEU A 48 6.55 6.59 -4.48
C LEU A 48 6.21 7.70 -5.49
N LYS A 49 5.55 8.80 -5.09
CA LYS A 49 5.14 9.87 -6.01
C LYS A 49 6.33 10.63 -6.60
N ALA A 50 6.24 10.95 -7.89
CA ALA A 50 7.26 11.71 -8.62
C ALA A 50 7.55 13.05 -7.91
N GLY A 51 8.80 13.27 -7.49
CA GLY A 51 9.22 14.42 -6.70
C GLY A 51 9.53 14.12 -5.22
N SER A 52 9.18 12.94 -4.71
CA SER A 52 9.85 12.39 -3.53
C SER A 52 11.30 12.05 -3.92
N ARG A 53 12.26 12.38 -3.05
CA ARG A 53 13.70 12.32 -3.30
C ARG A 53 14.14 11.01 -3.98
N HIS A 54 14.32 11.07 -5.31
CA HIS A 54 14.67 9.92 -6.17
C HIS A 54 16.09 9.37 -5.95
N ASP A 55 16.88 10.05 -5.13
CA ASP A 55 18.25 9.71 -4.73
C ASP A 55 18.29 8.70 -3.57
N GLU A 56 17.18 8.50 -2.87
CA GLU A 56 17.01 7.44 -1.88
C GLU A 56 16.15 6.33 -2.50
N ASN A 57 16.59 5.09 -2.37
CA ASN A 57 16.00 3.94 -3.04
C ASN A 57 14.50 3.80 -2.70
N ASN A 58 13.64 4.29 -3.59
CA ASN A 58 12.23 4.56 -3.28
C ASN A 58 11.42 3.26 -3.02
N LEU A 59 11.86 2.13 -3.58
CA LEU A 59 11.29 0.81 -3.29
C LEU A 59 11.57 0.34 -1.85
N LEU A 60 12.58 0.86 -1.15
CA LEU A 60 12.86 0.46 0.24
C LEU A 60 11.72 0.87 1.18
N PHE A 61 10.97 1.93 0.86
CA PHE A 61 9.76 2.29 1.60
C PHE A 61 8.64 1.25 1.48
N VAL A 62 8.74 0.28 0.58
CA VAL A 62 7.73 -0.80 0.45
C VAL A 62 8.31 -2.20 0.68
N THR A 63 9.64 -2.36 0.61
CA THR A 63 10.31 -3.66 0.76
C THR A 63 11.11 -3.83 2.03
N ASP A 64 11.51 -2.75 2.72
CA ASP A 64 12.47 -2.80 3.83
C ASP A 64 11.93 -2.11 5.10
N ALA A 65 11.62 -2.93 6.11
CA ALA A 65 11.06 -2.46 7.37
C ALA A 65 12.05 -1.62 8.19
N ILE A 66 13.36 -1.91 8.11
CA ILE A 66 14.39 -1.15 8.82
C ILE A 66 14.48 0.24 8.21
N PHE A 67 14.53 0.30 6.87
CA PHE A 67 14.58 1.57 6.16
C PHE A 67 13.36 2.45 6.47
N ILE A 68 12.15 1.88 6.46
CA ILE A 68 10.93 2.61 6.84
C ILE A 68 11.02 3.13 8.28
N THR A 69 11.46 2.30 9.21
CA THR A 69 11.55 2.67 10.64
C THR A 69 12.46 3.88 10.85
N GLU A 70 13.58 3.94 10.12
CA GLU A 70 14.59 4.99 10.26
C GLU A 70 14.23 6.27 9.50
N ASN A 71 13.57 6.15 8.35
CA ASN A 71 13.46 7.24 7.37
C ASN A 71 12.03 7.75 7.16
N PHE A 72 10.99 6.98 7.48
CA PHE A 72 9.62 7.41 7.24
C PHE A 72 9.06 8.23 8.41
N ASN A 73 8.52 9.41 8.10
CA ASN A 73 7.83 10.24 9.07
C ASN A 73 6.33 9.93 9.07
N PHE A 74 5.86 9.17 10.06
CA PHE A 74 4.46 8.79 10.20
C PHE A 74 3.52 9.93 10.64
N LYS A 75 4.03 11.12 11.02
CA LYS A 75 3.18 12.22 11.48
C LYS A 75 2.26 12.73 10.38
N GLY A 76 1.00 12.99 10.73
CA GLY A 76 -0.03 13.43 9.80
C GLY A 76 -0.56 12.34 8.87
N THR A 77 -0.13 11.08 9.04
CA THR A 77 -0.65 9.93 8.31
C THR A 77 -1.67 9.17 9.15
N VAL A 78 -2.47 8.32 8.51
CA VAL A 78 -3.37 7.38 9.19
C VAL A 78 -2.63 6.44 10.15
N PHE A 79 -1.31 6.28 9.98
CA PHE A 79 -0.49 5.41 10.81
C PHE A 79 0.15 6.10 12.04
N GLU A 80 -0.01 7.42 12.20
CA GLU A 80 0.61 8.16 13.31
C GLU A 80 0.28 7.55 14.67
N ALA A 81 -0.97 7.13 14.87
CA ALA A 81 -1.43 6.54 16.12
C ALA A 81 -0.72 5.21 16.48
N TYR A 82 -0.12 4.54 15.50
CA TYR A 82 0.60 3.26 15.67
C TYR A 82 2.13 3.42 15.68
N ALA A 83 2.62 4.66 15.79
CA ALA A 83 4.02 5.01 15.59
C ALA A 83 4.59 5.94 16.70
N GLN A 84 4.01 5.90 17.91
CA GLN A 84 4.33 6.85 18.99
C GLN A 84 5.70 6.55 19.62
N SER A 85 6.13 5.29 19.63
CA SER A 85 7.46 4.87 20.08
C SER A 85 8.31 4.24 18.96
N PHE A 86 9.61 4.08 19.20
CA PHE A 86 10.48 3.40 18.25
C PHE A 86 10.10 1.93 18.04
N GLU A 87 9.77 1.20 19.10
CA GLU A 87 9.34 -0.20 19.03
C GLU A 87 8.03 -0.36 18.23
N GLU A 88 7.10 0.57 18.41
CA GLU A 88 5.87 0.64 17.62
C GLU A 88 6.16 0.91 16.15
N ARG A 89 7.09 1.83 15.82
CA ARG A 89 7.50 2.07 14.43
C ARG A 89 8.10 0.83 13.78
N VAL A 90 8.95 0.08 14.49
CA VAL A 90 9.50 -1.19 13.99
C VAL A 90 8.34 -2.15 13.68
N THR A 91 7.44 -2.36 14.63
CA THR A 91 6.30 -3.26 14.47
C THR A 91 5.39 -2.85 13.31
N LEU A 92 5.10 -1.56 13.20
CA LEU A 92 4.30 -0.96 12.13
C LEU A 92 4.96 -1.18 10.76
N ALA A 93 6.25 -0.86 10.63
CA ALA A 93 7.00 -1.04 9.39
C ALA A 93 7.01 -2.51 8.92
N HIS A 94 7.21 -3.45 9.85
CA HIS A 94 7.13 -4.88 9.55
C HIS A 94 5.75 -5.30 9.04
N LYS A 95 4.67 -4.78 9.63
CA LYS A 95 3.30 -5.07 9.18
C LYS A 95 3.00 -4.49 7.80
N ILE A 96 3.43 -3.25 7.54
CA ILE A 96 3.28 -2.60 6.22
C ILE A 96 4.00 -3.43 5.16
N VAL A 97 5.28 -3.77 5.39
CA VAL A 97 6.08 -4.58 4.46
C VAL A 97 5.48 -5.97 4.27
N ALA A 98 4.96 -6.59 5.33
CA ALA A 98 4.29 -7.88 5.23
C ALA A 98 3.09 -7.83 4.28
N ASP A 99 2.19 -6.86 4.46
CA ASP A 99 1.00 -6.70 3.60
C ASP A 99 1.37 -6.34 2.16
N LEU A 100 2.25 -5.36 1.97
CA LEU A 100 2.67 -4.88 0.65
C LEU A 100 3.39 -5.96 -0.18
N ASN A 101 4.06 -6.91 0.47
CA ASN A 101 4.73 -8.03 -0.17
C ASN A 101 3.86 -9.29 -0.33
N ARG A 102 2.58 -9.25 0.00
CA ARG A 102 1.66 -10.35 -0.32
C ARG A 102 1.48 -10.48 -1.83
N HIS A 103 1.25 -11.70 -2.29
CA HIS A 103 1.00 -11.96 -3.71
C HIS A 103 -0.48 -11.78 -4.03
N VAL A 104 -0.75 -11.05 -5.10
CA VAL A 104 -2.09 -10.78 -5.60
C VAL A 104 -2.21 -11.03 -7.11
N SER A 105 -3.42 -11.38 -7.50
CA SER A 105 -3.96 -11.23 -8.85
C SER A 105 -4.95 -10.07 -8.85
N VAL A 106 -5.05 -9.36 -9.97
CA VAL A 106 -5.96 -8.23 -10.12
C VAL A 106 -7.07 -8.62 -11.10
N ASN A 107 -8.31 -8.43 -10.68
CA ASN A 107 -9.48 -8.59 -11.54
C ASN A 107 -10.29 -7.29 -11.57
N ILE A 108 -10.88 -6.97 -12.72
CA ILE A 108 -11.72 -5.79 -12.90
C ILE A 108 -13.13 -6.28 -13.22
N ASP A 109 -14.04 -6.16 -12.24
CA ASP A 109 -15.46 -6.51 -12.42
C ASP A 109 -16.21 -5.25 -12.87
N LEU A 110 -16.37 -5.11 -14.19
CA LEU A 110 -17.05 -3.95 -14.80
C LEU A 110 -18.55 -3.91 -14.49
N ALA A 111 -19.18 -5.05 -14.17
CA ALA A 111 -20.61 -5.08 -13.86
C ALA A 111 -20.89 -4.51 -12.46
N LYS A 112 -19.96 -4.73 -11.53
CA LYS A 112 -20.03 -4.21 -10.16
C LYS A 112 -19.22 -2.95 -9.93
N HIS A 113 -18.45 -2.53 -10.93
CA HIS A 113 -17.42 -1.49 -10.82
C HIS A 113 -16.45 -1.76 -9.66
N GLU A 114 -15.97 -3.00 -9.57
CA GLU A 114 -15.01 -3.40 -8.53
C GLU A 114 -13.62 -3.64 -9.13
N PHE A 115 -12.62 -3.10 -8.44
CA PHE A 115 -11.23 -3.48 -8.60
C PHE A 115 -10.89 -4.52 -7.54
N GLN A 116 -10.85 -5.78 -7.94
CA GLN A 116 -10.69 -6.89 -7.03
C GLN A 116 -9.21 -7.24 -6.89
N LEU A 117 -8.71 -7.13 -5.65
CA LEU A 117 -7.40 -7.61 -5.24
C LEU A 117 -7.56 -9.04 -4.71
N VAL A 118 -7.27 -10.03 -5.56
CA VAL A 118 -7.38 -11.45 -5.21
C VAL A 118 -6.05 -11.93 -4.66
N PHE A 119 -5.97 -12.14 -3.34
CA PHE A 119 -4.76 -12.61 -2.68
C PHE A 119 -4.57 -14.11 -2.92
N VAL A 120 -3.33 -14.55 -3.20
CA VAL A 120 -3.00 -15.92 -3.62
C VAL A 120 -2.02 -16.62 -2.66
N ASP A 121 -1.99 -16.19 -1.40
CA ASP A 121 -0.97 -16.52 -0.41
C ASP A 121 -1.39 -17.48 0.71
#